data_AF-A0A6I4MZA8-F1
#
_entry.id   AF-A0A6I4MZA8-F1
#
_cell.length_a   1.000
_cell.length_b   1.000
_cell.length_c   1.000
_cell.angle_alpha   90.00
_cell.angle_beta   90.00
_cell.angle_gamma   90.00
#
_symmetry.space_group_name_H-M   'P 1'
#
loop_
_entity.id
_entity.type
_entity.pdbx_description
1 polymer ?
#
loop_
_entity_poly.entity_id
_entity_poly.type
_entity_poly.pdbx_seq_one_letter_code
_entity_poly.pdbx_strand_id
1 'polypeptide(L)'
;MWEEQVKAYAKGDHKGTDLKKYATKEALGGALGDLLSMEQAGTATKGAPTHSDIKVSMDLNREVPTARITDCLDISKWQTIKESTGKVQPFPTEQELRYETTADAERWGKNRWMITKLTPHGNKVC
;
A
#
# COMPACT_ATOMS: atom_id res chain seq x y z
N MET A 1 -7.69 -2.76 -0.31
CA MET A 1 -6.30 -3.06 0.11
C MET A 1 -5.78 -1.97 1.03
N TRP A 2 -5.66 -0.71 0.57
CA TRP A 2 -5.09 0.40 1.34
C TRP A 2 -5.63 0.54 2.76
N GLU A 3 -6.95 0.48 2.95
CA GLU A 3 -7.54 0.55 4.30
C GLU A 3 -7.01 -0.53 5.25
N GLU A 4 -6.87 -1.77 4.79
CA GLU A 4 -6.32 -2.86 5.60
C GLU A 4 -4.81 -2.73 5.81
N GLN A 5 -4.09 -2.18 4.84
CA GLN A 5 -2.67 -1.89 4.96
C GLN A 5 -2.42 -0.80 6.00
N VAL A 6 -3.22 0.27 6.00
CA VAL A 6 -3.17 1.33 7.02
C VAL A 6 -3.42 0.74 8.42
N LYS A 7 -4.42 -0.13 8.58
CA LYS A 7 -4.68 -0.81 9.87
C LYS A 7 -3.50 -1.66 10.32
N ALA A 8 -2.86 -2.37 9.40
CA ALA A 8 -1.71 -3.22 9.72
C ALA A 8 -0.49 -2.37 10.11
N TYR A 9 -0.17 -1.36 9.30
CA TYR A 9 1.01 -0.50 9.48
C TYR A 9 0.85 0.39 10.72
N ALA A 10 -0.38 0.72 11.12
CA ALA A 10 -0.63 1.45 12.37
C ALA A 10 -0.26 0.67 13.63
N LYS A 11 -0.03 -0.64 13.52
CA LYS A 11 0.32 -1.54 14.62
C LYS A 11 1.63 -2.30 14.41
N GLY A 12 2.30 -2.10 13.26
CA GLY A 12 3.45 -2.92 12.87
C GLY A 12 3.13 -4.41 12.65
N ASP A 13 1.86 -4.83 12.60
CA ASP A 13 1.44 -6.23 12.49
C ASP A 13 0.17 -6.36 11.61
N HIS A 14 0.08 -7.42 10.81
CA HIS A 14 -1.11 -7.73 10.01
C HIS A 14 -2.19 -8.53 10.78
N LYS A 15 -1.94 -9.00 12.01
CA LYS A 15 -2.94 -9.77 12.77
C LYS A 15 -4.22 -8.95 12.99
N GLY A 16 -5.37 -9.60 12.74
CA GLY A 16 -6.67 -8.96 12.82
C GLY A 16 -7.00 -7.99 11.67
N THR A 17 -6.20 -8.02 10.59
CA THR A 17 -6.51 -7.31 9.34
C THR A 17 -6.94 -8.28 8.25
N ASP A 18 -7.60 -7.75 7.23
CA ASP A 18 -8.07 -8.48 6.06
C ASP A 18 -7.14 -8.32 4.86
N LEU A 19 -5.86 -7.97 5.07
CA LEU A 19 -4.90 -7.70 3.99
C LEU A 19 -4.82 -8.86 2.96
N LYS A 20 -4.84 -10.10 3.45
CA LYS A 20 -4.83 -11.33 2.62
C LYS A 20 -6.10 -11.55 1.79
N LYS A 21 -7.19 -10.83 2.08
CA LYS A 21 -8.40 -10.85 1.24
C LYS A 21 -8.27 -9.97 0.00
N TYR A 22 -7.38 -8.97 0.03
CA TYR A 22 -7.27 -7.94 -1.01
C TYR A 22 -5.94 -7.94 -1.76
N ALA A 23 -4.88 -8.53 -1.21
CA ALA A 23 -3.57 -8.62 -1.83
C ALA A 23 -3.10 -10.07 -1.95
N THR A 24 -2.32 -10.34 -2.99
CA THR A 24 -1.65 -11.63 -3.24
C THR A 24 -0.32 -11.38 -3.94
N LYS A 25 0.43 -12.46 -4.23
CA LYS A 25 1.70 -12.41 -4.99
C LYS A 25 2.67 -11.34 -4.42
N GLU A 26 3.25 -10.51 -5.28
CA GLU A 26 4.24 -9.49 -4.92
C GLU A 26 3.66 -8.45 -3.98
N ALA A 27 2.41 -8.02 -4.17
CA ALA A 27 1.77 -7.02 -3.32
C ALA A 27 1.63 -7.50 -1.86
N LEU A 28 1.19 -8.74 -1.66
CA LEU A 28 1.10 -9.31 -0.31
C LEU A 28 2.49 -9.56 0.28
N GLY A 29 3.42 -10.10 -0.51
CA GLY A 29 4.80 -10.36 -0.07
C GLY A 29 5.50 -9.08 0.39
N GLY A 30 5.39 -7.99 -0.39
CA GLY A 30 5.94 -6.69 -0.06
C GLY A 30 5.36 -6.13 1.23
N ALA A 31 4.04 -6.10 1.37
CA ALA A 31 3.39 -5.58 2.58
C ALA A 31 3.76 -6.38 3.85
N LEU A 32 3.92 -7.70 3.76
CA LEU A 32 4.38 -8.52 4.88
C LEU A 32 5.87 -8.28 5.20
N GLY A 33 6.70 -8.06 4.19
CA GLY A 33 8.11 -7.70 4.36
C GLY A 33 8.31 -6.34 5.03
N ASP A 34 7.50 -5.35 4.64
CA ASP A 34 7.46 -4.04 5.29
C ASP A 34 7.09 -4.16 6.77
N LEU A 35 6.01 -4.89 7.08
CA LEU A 35 5.57 -5.10 8.46
C LEU A 35 6.64 -5.80 9.31
N LEU A 36 7.33 -6.81 8.77
CA LEU A 36 8.45 -7.44 9.45
C LEU A 36 9.59 -6.44 9.73
N SER A 37 9.89 -5.57 8.77
CA SER A 37 10.92 -4.53 8.93
C SER A 37 10.53 -3.50 9.98
N MET A 38 9.24 -3.13 10.02
CA MET A 38 8.67 -2.23 11.03
C MET A 38 8.71 -2.84 12.44
N GLU A 39 8.31 -4.10 12.57
CA GLU A 39 8.39 -4.86 13.83
C GLU A 39 9.83 -4.89 14.36
N GLN A 40 10.80 -5.22 13.50
CA GLN A 40 12.23 -5.22 13.87
C GLN A 40 12.75 -3.84 14.26
N ALA A 41 12.23 -2.77 13.64
CA ALA A 41 12.62 -1.39 13.93
C ALA A 41 11.88 -0.78 15.15
N GLY A 42 10.86 -1.46 15.68
CA GLY A 42 9.95 -0.94 16.70
C GLY A 42 9.20 0.32 16.22
N THR A 43 8.71 0.28 14.99
CA THR A 43 8.01 1.40 14.35
C THR A 43 6.60 1.03 13.93
N ALA A 44 5.72 2.03 13.96
CA ALA A 44 4.36 1.96 13.43
C ALA A 44 4.11 3.21 12.58
N THR A 45 2.92 3.30 11.98
CA THR A 45 2.47 4.51 11.29
C THR A 45 1.30 5.18 12.00
N LYS A 46 1.11 6.47 11.75
CA LYS A 46 -0.04 7.25 12.18
C LYS A 46 -0.62 8.01 10.99
N GLY A 47 -1.94 8.10 10.93
CA GLY A 47 -2.65 8.69 9.81
C GLY A 47 -2.87 7.69 8.68
N ALA A 48 -3.10 8.20 7.48
CA ALA A 48 -3.34 7.41 6.27
C ALA A 48 -2.90 8.24 5.06
N PRO A 49 -2.49 7.59 3.96
CA PRO A 49 -2.27 8.30 2.72
C PRO A 49 -3.60 8.76 2.13
N THR A 50 -3.53 9.72 1.20
CA THR A 50 -4.66 10.12 0.37
C THR A 50 -4.38 9.84 -1.09
N HIS A 51 -5.44 9.62 -1.87
CA HIS A 51 -5.35 9.25 -3.28
C HIS A 51 -6.12 10.26 -4.13
N SER A 52 -5.54 10.70 -5.24
CA SER A 52 -6.20 11.53 -6.26
C SER A 52 -5.94 11.00 -7.68
N ASP A 53 -6.61 11.57 -8.68
CA ASP A 53 -6.36 11.31 -10.11
C ASP A 53 -6.41 9.84 -10.51
N ILE A 54 -7.31 9.09 -9.87
CA ILE A 54 -7.45 7.64 -10.03
C ILE A 54 -7.92 7.31 -11.45
N LYS A 55 -7.13 6.51 -12.15
CA LYS A 55 -7.41 5.97 -13.47
C LYS A 55 -7.43 4.45 -13.39
N VAL A 56 -8.45 3.83 -13.97
CA VAL A 56 -8.60 2.38 -13.99
C VAL A 56 -8.69 1.92 -15.44
N SER A 57 -7.86 0.96 -15.81
CA SER A 57 -7.94 0.23 -17.07
C SER A 57 -8.19 -1.24 -16.79
N MET A 58 -9.03 -1.89 -17.58
CA MET A 58 -9.43 -3.28 -17.36
C MET A 58 -9.37 -4.07 -18.67
N ASP A 59 -8.95 -5.32 -18.58
CA ASP A 59 -9.07 -6.30 -19.65
C ASP A 59 -9.87 -7.50 -19.14
N LEU A 60 -11.12 -7.56 -19.58
CA LEU A 60 -12.09 -8.57 -19.17
C LEU A 60 -12.14 -9.78 -20.11
N ASN A 61 -11.49 -9.71 -21.26
CA ASN A 61 -11.57 -10.72 -22.32
C ASN A 61 -10.50 -11.82 -22.21
N ARG A 62 -9.80 -11.87 -21.06
CA ARG A 62 -8.78 -12.88 -20.75
C ARG A 62 -9.37 -13.99 -19.89
N GLU A 63 -8.71 -15.15 -19.90
CA GLU A 63 -9.03 -16.27 -19.00
C GLU A 63 -9.03 -15.82 -17.52
N VAL A 64 -8.02 -15.03 -17.13
CA VAL A 64 -8.00 -14.31 -15.85
C VAL A 64 -8.08 -12.81 -16.16
N PRO A 65 -9.23 -12.16 -15.89
CA PRO A 65 -9.39 -10.73 -16.09
C PRO A 65 -8.39 -9.93 -15.26
N THR A 66 -7.88 -8.85 -15.85
CA THR A 66 -6.87 -7.98 -15.22
C THR A 66 -7.36 -6.55 -15.13
N ALA A 67 -6.85 -5.81 -14.16
CA ALA A 67 -7.02 -4.38 -14.06
C ALA A 67 -5.69 -3.72 -13.68
N ARG A 68 -5.47 -2.51 -14.18
CA ARG A 68 -4.38 -1.63 -13.75
C ARG A 68 -4.98 -0.33 -13.26
N ILE A 69 -4.63 0.01 -12.03
CA ILE A 69 -5.04 1.24 -11.34
C ILE A 69 -3.81 2.12 -11.26
N THR A 70 -3.91 3.36 -11.73
CA THR A 70 -2.90 4.39 -11.54
C THR A 70 -3.53 5.51 -10.75
N ASP A 71 -2.85 5.99 -9.72
CA ASP A 71 -3.30 7.11 -8.92
C ASP A 71 -2.13 7.99 -8.49
N CYS A 72 -2.47 9.12 -7.89
CA CYS A 72 -1.53 9.99 -7.21
C CYS A 72 -1.65 9.76 -5.70
N LEU A 73 -0.60 9.22 -5.08
CA LEU A 73 -0.52 8.95 -3.65
C LEU A 73 0.12 10.14 -2.94
N ASP A 74 -0.54 10.67 -1.92
CA ASP A 74 -0.01 11.67 -1.00
C ASP A 74 0.19 11.04 0.39
N ILE A 75 1.44 10.98 0.84
CA ILE A 75 1.86 10.42 2.12
C ILE A 75 2.19 11.49 3.18
N SER A 76 1.98 12.78 2.88
CA SER A 76 2.34 13.89 3.78
C SER A 76 1.72 13.80 5.17
N LYS A 77 0.58 13.11 5.29
CA LYS A 77 -0.15 12.87 6.55
C LYS A 77 0.01 11.46 7.11
N TRP A 78 0.81 10.61 6.48
CA TRP A 78 1.04 9.23 6.90
C TRP A 78 2.44 9.07 7.47
N GLN A 79 2.57 9.24 8.78
CA GLN A 79 3.88 9.39 9.43
C GLN A 79 4.34 8.10 10.09
N THR A 80 5.62 7.76 9.96
CA THR A 80 6.26 6.72 10.77
C THR A 80 6.52 7.25 12.18
N ILE A 81 6.25 6.43 13.19
CA ILE A 81 6.46 6.73 14.61
C ILE A 81 7.27 5.62 15.28
N LYS A 82 8.01 5.95 16.33
CA LYS A 82 8.53 4.96 17.29
C LYS A 82 7.42 4.50 18.21
N GLU A 83 7.16 3.19 18.26
CA GLU A 83 6.04 2.65 19.05
C GLU A 83 6.15 2.97 20.55
N SER A 84 7.37 2.85 21.10
CA SER A 84 7.63 3.05 22.53
C SER A 84 7.42 4.48 23.01
N THR A 85 7.48 5.47 22.13
CA THR A 85 7.47 6.90 22.51
C THR A 85 6.44 7.75 21.75
N GLY A 86 5.86 7.22 20.67
CA GLY A 86 5.01 7.97 19.75
C GLY A 86 5.74 9.07 18.95
N LYS A 87 7.07 9.17 19.06
CA LYS A 87 7.85 10.20 18.36
C LYS A 87 7.85 9.93 16.86
N VAL A 88 7.53 10.97 16.09
CA VAL A 88 7.55 10.95 14.62
C VAL A 88 8.99 10.79 14.13
N GLN A 89 9.18 9.89 13.18
CA GLN A 89 10.38 9.79 12.38
C GLN A 89 10.16 10.59 11.08
N PRO A 90 10.96 11.64 10.83
CA PRO A 90 10.79 12.43 9.62
C PRO A 90 11.13 11.60 8.38
N PHE A 91 10.46 11.90 7.28
CA PHE A 91 10.87 11.42 5.97
C PHE A 91 12.29 11.93 5.63
N PRO A 92 13.06 11.20 4.80
CA PRO A 92 14.25 11.73 4.17
C PRO A 92 13.95 13.06 3.46
N THR A 93 14.84 14.04 3.58
CA THR A 93 14.62 15.41 3.09
C THR A 93 14.37 15.50 1.58
N GLU A 94 14.94 14.59 0.81
CA GLU A 94 14.84 14.54 -0.66
C GLU A 94 13.70 13.64 -1.15
N GLN A 95 12.89 13.08 -0.24
CA GLN A 95 11.78 12.21 -0.60
C GLN A 95 10.55 13.05 -0.97
N GLU A 96 10.05 12.87 -2.19
CA GLU A 96 8.76 13.40 -2.60
C GLU A 96 7.62 12.77 -1.78
N LEU A 97 6.71 13.61 -1.30
CA LEU A 97 5.57 13.19 -0.49
C LEU A 97 4.31 12.93 -1.31
N ARG A 98 4.32 13.31 -2.59
CA ARG A 98 3.22 13.06 -3.52
C ARG A 98 3.76 12.55 -4.84
N TYR A 99 3.31 11.37 -5.24
CA TYR A 99 3.85 10.68 -6.41
C TYR A 99 2.89 9.65 -6.99
N GLU A 100 3.09 9.31 -8.26
CA GLU A 100 2.28 8.32 -8.96
C GLU A 100 2.47 6.92 -8.35
N THR A 101 1.40 6.15 -8.22
CA THR A 101 1.49 4.70 -7.96
C THR A 101 0.73 3.90 -8.99
N THR A 102 1.14 2.65 -9.18
CA THR A 102 0.45 1.69 -10.04
C THR A 102 0.16 0.41 -9.26
N ALA A 103 -1.10 0.00 -9.26
CA ALA A 103 -1.53 -1.29 -8.74
C ALA A 103 -2.07 -2.17 -9.87
N ASP A 104 -1.48 -3.36 -10.03
CA ASP A 104 -1.99 -4.39 -10.92
C ASP A 104 -2.89 -5.34 -10.11
N ALA A 105 -3.99 -5.75 -10.70
CA ALA A 105 -4.98 -6.62 -10.08
C ALA A 105 -5.43 -7.72 -11.04
N GLU A 106 -5.76 -8.87 -10.47
CA GLU A 106 -6.37 -10.00 -11.17
C GLU A 106 -7.71 -10.35 -10.53
N ARG A 107 -8.66 -10.80 -11.35
CA ARG A 107 -9.97 -11.28 -10.88
C ARG A 107 -9.97 -12.80 -10.79
N TRP A 108 -10.04 -13.34 -9.58
CA TRP A 108 -10.01 -14.78 -9.32
C TRP A 108 -11.35 -15.32 -8.84
N GLY A 109 -11.60 -16.61 -9.12
CA GLY A 109 -12.75 -17.35 -8.63
C GLY A 109 -14.10 -16.68 -8.92
N LYS A 110 -14.98 -16.62 -7.91
CA LYS A 110 -16.31 -15.96 -7.97
C LYS A 110 -16.20 -14.43 -7.98
N ASN A 111 -15.48 -13.85 -8.94
CA ASN A 111 -15.36 -12.41 -9.17
C ASN A 111 -14.63 -11.60 -8.07
N ARG A 112 -13.61 -12.16 -7.42
CA ARG A 112 -12.82 -11.42 -6.43
C ARG A 112 -11.60 -10.77 -7.08
N TRP A 113 -11.52 -9.44 -7.02
CA TRP A 113 -10.32 -8.70 -7.40
C TRP A 113 -9.29 -8.73 -6.28
N MET A 114 -8.05 -9.07 -6.62
CA MET A 114 -6.91 -9.04 -5.70
C MET A 114 -5.77 -8.27 -6.34
N ILE A 115 -5.16 -7.37 -5.58
CA ILE A 115 -3.95 -6.67 -6.00
C ILE A 115 -2.80 -7.68 -6.02
N THR A 116 -2.13 -7.79 -7.17
CA THR A 116 -1.02 -8.72 -7.38
C THR A 116 0.33 -8.03 -7.29
N LYS A 117 0.37 -6.73 -7.61
CA LYS A 117 1.56 -5.88 -7.55
C LYS A 117 1.16 -4.45 -7.21
N LEU A 118 1.97 -3.79 -6.37
CA LEU A 118 1.89 -2.36 -6.09
C LEU A 118 3.27 -1.76 -6.35
N THR A 119 3.34 -0.71 -7.16
CA THR A 119 4.59 -0.03 -7.53
C THR A 119 4.45 1.47 -7.26
N PRO A 120 5.10 1.98 -6.21
CA PRO A 120 5.32 3.41 -6.01
C PRO A 120 6.33 3.95 -7.03
N HIS A 121 6.03 5.08 -7.67
CA HIS A 121 6.98 5.79 -8.54
C HIS A 121 7.46 7.06 -7.86
N GLY A 122 8.26 6.93 -6.79
CA GLY A 122 8.63 8.04 -5.90
C GLY A 122 9.36 9.23 -6.56
N ASN A 123 9.79 9.10 -7.81
CA ASN A 123 10.39 10.17 -8.61
C ASN A 123 9.43 10.81 -9.64
N LYS A 124 8.19 10.32 -9.74
CA LYS A 124 7.15 10.85 -10.63
C LYS A 124 6.13 11.62 -9.82
N VAL A 125 6.40 12.90 -9.64
CA VAL A 125 5.53 13.82 -8.90
C VAL A 125 4.20 13.99 -9.63
N CYS A 126 3.14 14.09 -8.83
CA CYS A 126 1.80 14.50 -9.18
C CYS A 126 1.28 15.38 -8.03
#